data_AF-A0A662UB36-F1
#
_entry.id   AF-A0A662UB36-F1
#
_cell.length_a   1.000
_cell.length_b   1.000
_cell.length_c   1.000
_cell.angle_alpha   90.00
_cell.angle_beta   90.00
_cell.angle_gamma   90.00
#
_symmetry.space_group_name_H-M   'P 1'
#
loop_
_entity.id
_entity.type
_entity.pdbx_description
1 polymer ?
#
loop_
_entity_poly.entity_id
_entity_poly.type
_entity_poly.pdbx_seq_one_letter_code
_entity_poly.pdbx_strand_id
1 'polypeptide(L)'
;IDACMLASMAALMSTRIPAIDVDKETGEVTVKREESQGLLPVSRLVATVSVYKIGNYLVVDPNQEEEALSSARLSITVTEEGLIAGMQKAGLDYFTETEIEKAVELALSNAPKLITAVREATKDIREKERVNFKGG
;
A
#
# COMPACT_ATOMS: atom_id res chain seq x y z
N ILE A 1 0.93 -8.14 -7.96
CA ILE A 1 1.64 -7.08 -7.19
C ILE A 1 0.68 -6.29 -6.32
N ASP A 2 -0.44 -5.87 -6.90
CA ASP A 2 -1.44 -5.01 -6.26
C ASP A 2 -1.97 -5.63 -4.96
N ALA A 3 -2.36 -6.91 -4.99
CA ALA A 3 -2.75 -7.66 -3.79
C ALA A 3 -1.68 -7.65 -2.67
N CYS A 4 -0.41 -7.84 -3.03
CA CYS A 4 0.69 -7.82 -2.05
C CYS A 4 0.90 -6.42 -1.46
N MET A 5 0.72 -5.37 -2.25
CA MET A 5 0.79 -3.98 -1.77
C MET A 5 -0.32 -3.68 -0.77
N LEU A 6 -1.56 -4.10 -1.05
CA LEU A 6 -2.67 -3.94 -0.12
C LEU A 6 -2.46 -4.74 1.17
N ALA A 7 -1.99 -5.98 1.05
CA ALA A 7 -1.65 -6.81 2.22
C ALA A 7 -0.55 -6.17 3.07
N SER A 8 0.50 -5.64 2.44
CA SER A 8 1.59 -4.95 3.13
C SER A 8 1.09 -3.70 3.85
N MET A 9 0.23 -2.90 3.18
CA MET A 9 -0.35 -1.70 3.79
C MET A 9 -1.27 -2.07 4.96
N ALA A 10 -2.10 -3.10 4.82
CA ALA A 10 -2.95 -3.60 5.91
C ALA A 10 -2.13 -4.11 7.11
N ALA A 11 -1.01 -4.81 6.84
CA ALA A 11 -0.09 -5.28 7.87
C ALA A 11 0.55 -4.10 8.62
N LEU A 12 1.07 -3.10 7.91
CA LEU A 12 1.61 -1.88 8.53
C LEU A 12 0.55 -1.15 9.33
N MET A 13 -0.69 -1.13 8.83
CA MET A 13 -1.82 -0.49 9.49
C MET A 13 -2.31 -1.21 10.75
N SER A 14 -1.95 -2.48 10.93
CA SER A 14 -2.32 -3.31 12.08
C SER A 14 -1.16 -3.62 13.02
N THR A 15 0.08 -3.25 12.65
CA THR A 15 1.29 -3.53 13.42
C THR A 15 1.31 -2.75 14.73
N ARG A 16 1.61 -3.45 15.84
CA ARG A 16 1.82 -2.88 17.17
C ARG A 16 3.30 -2.83 17.48
N ILE A 17 3.76 -1.72 18.06
CA ILE A 17 5.15 -1.56 18.49
C ILE A 17 5.25 -2.04 19.94
N PRO A 18 6.20 -2.95 20.26
CA PRO A 18 6.40 -3.38 21.64
C PRO A 18 6.88 -2.23 22.53
N ALA A 19 6.59 -2.29 23.82
CA ALA A 19 7.12 -1.33 24.77
C ALA A 19 8.63 -1.53 24.96
N ILE A 20 9.34 -0.41 25.09
CA ILE A 20 10.79 -0.37 25.26
C ILE A 20 11.09 0.29 26.60
N ASP A 21 11.93 -0.36 27.40
CA ASP A 21 12.49 0.20 28.63
C ASP A 21 13.97 0.47 28.41
N VAL A 22 14.42 1.66 28.81
CA VAL A 22 15.81 2.08 28.65
C VAL A 22 16.33 2.47 30.03
N ASP A 23 17.31 1.71 30.51
CA ASP A 23 18.02 2.06 31.72
C ASP A 23 18.81 3.36 31.47
N LYS A 24 18.50 4.41 32.24
CA LYS A 24 19.07 5.75 32.06
C LYS A 24 20.52 5.85 32.55
N GLU A 25 20.98 4.92 33.37
CA GLU A 25 22.32 4.91 33.95
C GLU A 25 23.26 4.02 33.14
N THR A 26 22.79 2.85 32.71
CA THR A 26 23.61 1.86 31.97
C THR A 26 23.43 1.94 30.45
N GLY A 27 22.32 2.51 29.97
CA GLY A 27 21.95 2.54 28.56
C GLY A 27 21.43 1.20 28.03
N GLU A 28 21.17 0.22 28.90
CA GLU A 28 20.64 -1.08 28.49
C GLU A 28 19.18 -0.96 28.01
N VAL A 29 18.86 -1.65 26.91
CA VAL A 29 17.54 -1.63 26.28
C VAL A 29 16.84 -2.96 26.47
N THR A 30 15.69 -2.95 27.14
CA THR A 30 14.82 -4.13 27.32
C THR A 30 13.55 -3.99 26.50
N VAL A 31 13.24 -4.99 25.68
CA VAL A 31 12.01 -5.04 24.86
C VAL A 31 10.97 -5.89 25.58
N LYS A 32 9.84 -5.29 25.96
CA LYS A 32 8.69 -5.98 26.57
C LYS A 32 7.73 -6.37 25.45
N ARG A 33 7.80 -7.62 24.98
CA ARG A 33 7.07 -8.09 23.78
C ARG A 33 5.57 -8.25 24.01
N GLU A 34 5.20 -8.46 25.27
CA GLU A 34 3.83 -8.65 25.74
C GLU A 34 3.11 -7.32 25.96
N GLU A 35 3.86 -6.23 26.04
CA GLU A 35 3.35 -4.86 26.21
C GLU A 35 3.48 -4.08 24.89
N SER A 36 2.50 -3.23 24.59
CA SER A 36 2.46 -2.44 23.37
C SER A 36 2.50 -0.95 23.71
N GLN A 37 3.40 -0.19 23.09
CA GLN A 37 3.44 1.28 23.20
C GLN A 37 2.54 2.01 22.19
N GLY A 38 1.89 1.25 21.29
CA GLY A 38 0.94 1.80 20.32
C GLY A 38 1.01 1.10 18.97
N LEU A 39 0.13 1.50 18.05
CA LEU A 39 0.22 1.10 16.65
C LEU A 39 1.36 1.83 15.92
N LEU A 40 1.88 1.20 14.87
CA LEU A 40 2.87 1.80 13.99
C LEU A 40 2.32 3.13 13.42
N PRO A 41 3.09 4.24 13.53
CA PRO A 41 2.68 5.54 13.00
C PRO A 41 2.88 5.57 11.48
N VAL A 42 1.83 5.13 10.77
CA VAL A 42 1.76 5.22 9.30
C VAL A 42 1.17 6.58 8.95
N SER A 43 1.94 7.39 8.20
CA SER A 43 1.57 8.78 7.88
C SER A 43 0.70 8.91 6.63
N ARG A 44 0.82 7.98 5.68
CA ARG A 44 0.07 7.97 4.43
C ARG A 44 -0.26 6.56 3.97
N LEU A 45 -1.46 6.41 3.42
CA LEU A 45 -1.81 5.21 2.65
C LEU A 45 -1.43 5.38 1.19
N VAL A 46 -1.02 4.27 0.58
CA VAL A 46 -0.78 4.18 -0.86
C VAL A 46 -1.43 2.92 -1.42
N ALA A 47 -1.81 2.96 -2.69
CA ALA A 47 -2.18 1.78 -3.46
C ALA A 47 -1.38 1.75 -4.76
N THR A 48 -1.00 0.55 -5.17
CA THR A 48 -0.39 0.31 -6.48
C THR A 48 -1.43 -0.30 -7.40
N VAL A 49 -1.57 0.29 -8.59
CA VAL A 49 -2.40 -0.22 -9.68
C VAL A 49 -1.48 -0.66 -10.81
N SER A 50 -1.59 -1.92 -11.22
CA SER A 50 -0.87 -2.47 -12.37
C SER A 50 -1.72 -2.39 -13.62
N VAL A 51 -1.22 -1.67 -14.63
CA VAL A 51 -1.81 -1.56 -15.95
C VAL A 51 -1.03 -2.45 -16.93
N TYR A 52 -1.71 -3.37 -17.59
CA TYR A 52 -1.13 -4.35 -18.50
C TYR A 52 -1.47 -3.97 -19.95
N LYS A 53 -0.50 -4.08 -20.83
CA LYS A 53 -0.65 -3.87 -22.26
C LYS A 53 -0.82 -5.21 -22.96
N ILE A 54 -1.99 -5.39 -23.59
CA ILE A 54 -2.33 -6.60 -24.36
C ILE A 54 -2.70 -6.13 -25.77
N GLY A 55 -1.76 -6.27 -26.70
CA GLY A 55 -1.87 -5.64 -28.01
C GLY A 55 -2.01 -4.12 -27.89
N ASN A 56 -3.15 -3.59 -28.33
CA ASN A 56 -3.46 -2.14 -28.28
C ASN A 56 -4.35 -1.74 -27.10
N TYR A 57 -4.62 -2.67 -26.17
CA TYR A 57 -5.50 -2.43 -25.03
C TYR A 57 -4.71 -2.30 -23.73
N LEU A 58 -5.20 -1.44 -22.84
CA LEU A 58 -4.71 -1.27 -21.48
C LEU A 58 -5.74 -1.84 -20.50
N VAL A 59 -5.32 -2.78 -19.66
CA VAL A 59 -6.19 -3.51 -18.74
C VAL A 59 -5.67 -3.39 -17.32
N VAL A 60 -6.57 -3.25 -16.35
CA VAL A 60 -6.25 -3.24 -14.91
C VAL A 60 -6.80 -4.52 -14.28
N ASP A 61 -6.08 -5.07 -13.31
CA ASP A 61 -6.43 -6.30 -12.60
C ASP A 61 -6.71 -7.50 -13.53
N PRO A 62 -5.77 -7.81 -14.45
CA PRO A 62 -5.94 -8.94 -15.35
C PRO A 62 -5.97 -10.27 -14.60
N ASN A 63 -6.65 -11.25 -15.19
CA ASN A 63 -6.52 -12.64 -14.79
C ASN A 63 -5.19 -13.25 -15.27
N GLN A 64 -4.88 -14.47 -14.83
CA GLN A 64 -3.61 -15.15 -15.16
C GLN A 64 -3.35 -15.30 -16.68
N GLU A 65 -4.40 -15.56 -17.47
CA GLU A 65 -4.27 -15.69 -18.93
C GLU A 65 -3.96 -14.34 -19.57
N GLU A 66 -4.65 -13.28 -19.15
CA GLU A 66 -4.42 -11.90 -19.60
C GLU A 66 -3.01 -11.42 -19.23
N GLU A 67 -2.54 -11.74 -18.02
CA GLU A 67 -1.16 -11.45 -17.60
C GLU A 67 -0.14 -12.15 -18.51
N ALA A 68 -0.37 -13.42 -18.83
CA ALA A 68 0.53 -14.22 -19.67
C ALA A 68 0.58 -13.71 -21.12
N LEU A 69 -0.51 -13.12 -21.61
CA LEU A 69 -0.60 -12.52 -22.95
C LEU A 69 -0.07 -11.08 -23.00
N SER A 70 0.20 -10.45 -21.85
CA SER A 70 0.66 -9.07 -21.81
C SER A 70 2.09 -8.90 -22.31
N SER A 71 2.32 -7.86 -23.12
CA SER A 71 3.63 -7.54 -23.69
C SER A 71 4.47 -6.65 -22.77
N ALA A 72 3.79 -5.80 -21.98
CA ALA A 72 4.37 -4.94 -20.98
C ALA A 72 3.36 -4.61 -19.89
N ARG A 73 3.87 -4.16 -18.74
CA ARG A 73 3.08 -3.71 -17.59
C ARG A 73 3.67 -2.42 -17.02
N LEU A 74 2.81 -1.53 -16.56
CA LEU A 74 3.17 -0.32 -15.85
C LEU A 74 2.47 -0.32 -14.49
N SER A 75 3.27 -0.41 -13.42
CA SER A 75 2.78 -0.31 -12.04
C SER A 75 2.85 1.15 -11.61
N ILE A 76 1.75 1.70 -11.10
CA ILE A 76 1.66 3.09 -10.68
C ILE A 76 1.18 3.11 -9.24
N THR A 77 1.96 3.71 -8.37
CA THR A 77 1.62 3.85 -6.95
C THR A 77 1.08 5.25 -6.70
N VAL A 78 -0.10 5.31 -6.09
CA VAL A 78 -0.85 6.54 -5.83
C VAL A 78 -1.10 6.68 -4.33
N THR A 79 -0.88 7.87 -3.78
CA THR A 79 -1.19 8.19 -2.39
C THR A 79 -2.68 8.49 -2.19
N GLU A 80 -3.13 8.50 -0.94
CA GLU A 80 -4.52 8.86 -0.61
C GLU A 80 -4.92 10.29 -0.99
N GLU A 81 -3.94 11.18 -1.19
CA GLU A 81 -4.15 12.54 -1.70
C GLU A 81 -4.16 12.62 -3.23
N GLY A 82 -4.07 11.48 -3.93
CA GLY A 82 -4.06 11.43 -5.40
C GLY A 82 -2.71 11.79 -6.03
N LEU A 83 -1.61 11.73 -5.27
CA LEU A 83 -0.27 12.00 -5.78
C LEU A 83 0.39 10.71 -6.26
N ILE A 84 1.19 10.79 -7.33
CA ILE A 84 1.99 9.64 -7.80
C ILE A 84 3.21 9.51 -6.89
N ALA A 85 3.31 8.38 -6.17
CA ALA A 85 4.44 8.05 -5.30
C ALA A 85 5.55 7.30 -6.04
N GLY A 86 5.24 6.66 -7.16
CA GLY A 86 6.22 5.96 -7.98
C GLY A 86 5.60 5.21 -9.16
N MET A 87 6.41 4.95 -10.17
CA MET A 87 6.02 4.21 -11.37
C MET A 87 7.11 3.20 -11.74
N GLN A 88 6.72 2.00 -12.17
CA GLN A 88 7.64 0.94 -12.57
C GLN A 88 7.12 0.19 -13.79
N LYS A 89 7.89 0.25 -14.88
CA LYS A 89 7.67 -0.56 -16.08
C LYS A 89 8.27 -1.96 -15.90
N ALA A 90 7.59 -2.96 -16.42
CA ALA A 90 8.10 -4.32 -16.61
C ALA A 90 7.65 -4.86 -17.99
N GLY A 91 8.30 -5.92 -18.46
CA GLY A 91 8.07 -6.51 -19.79
C GLY A 91 8.95 -5.91 -20.88
N LEU A 92 8.80 -6.44 -22.10
CA LEU A 92 9.72 -6.19 -23.22
C LEU A 92 9.24 -5.08 -24.16
N ASP A 93 7.93 -4.90 -24.28
CA ASP A 93 7.33 -3.88 -25.15
C ASP A 93 7.47 -2.47 -24.54
N TYR A 94 7.11 -1.41 -25.25
CA TYR A 94 7.14 -0.01 -24.80
C TYR A 94 5.73 0.56 -24.55
N PHE A 95 5.69 1.71 -23.88
CA PHE A 95 4.48 2.53 -23.77
C PHE A 95 4.75 3.85 -24.47
N THR A 96 3.80 4.29 -25.30
CA THR A 96 3.76 5.65 -25.83
C THR A 96 3.33 6.64 -24.76
N GLU A 97 3.60 7.93 -24.96
CA GLU A 97 3.19 8.98 -24.04
C GLU A 97 1.68 8.96 -23.76
N THR A 98 0.87 8.86 -24.80
CA THR A 98 -0.60 8.75 -24.66
C THR A 98 -1.05 7.50 -23.90
N GLU A 99 -0.34 6.38 -24.05
CA GLU A 99 -0.65 5.18 -23.24
C GLU A 99 -0.26 5.37 -21.78
N ILE A 100 0.83 6.10 -21.49
CA ILE A 100 1.23 6.44 -20.12
C ILE A 100 0.19 7.35 -19.47
N GLU A 101 -0.28 8.39 -20.17
CA GLU A 101 -1.33 9.28 -19.68
C GLU A 101 -2.60 8.50 -19.32
N LYS A 102 -3.06 7.63 -20.22
CA LYS A 102 -4.21 6.75 -19.96
C LYS A 102 -3.98 5.80 -18.79
N ALA A 103 -2.77 5.22 -18.68
CA ALA A 103 -2.44 4.35 -17.56
C ALA A 103 -2.46 5.10 -16.22
N VAL A 104 -1.98 6.35 -16.20
CA VAL A 104 -2.04 7.23 -15.03
C VAL A 104 -3.49 7.57 -14.67
N GLU A 105 -4.34 7.92 -15.64
CA GLU A 105 -5.77 8.15 -15.41
C GLU A 105 -6.46 6.92 -14.83
N LEU A 106 -6.17 5.73 -15.36
CA LEU A 106 -6.67 4.46 -14.83
C LEU A 106 -6.20 4.21 -13.40
N ALA A 107 -4.93 4.49 -13.09
CA ALA A 107 -4.41 4.34 -11.74
C ALA A 107 -5.07 5.31 -10.75
N LEU A 108 -5.16 6.60 -11.11
CA LEU A 108 -5.79 7.64 -10.29
C LEU A 108 -7.28 7.36 -10.02
N SER A 109 -8.00 6.77 -10.99
CA SER A 109 -9.42 6.44 -10.82
C SER A 109 -9.67 5.16 -10.02
N ASN A 110 -8.74 4.20 -10.00
CA ASN A 110 -8.89 2.93 -9.27
C ASN A 110 -8.29 2.94 -7.87
N ALA A 111 -7.18 3.66 -7.65
CA ALA A 111 -6.49 3.70 -6.37
C ALA A 111 -7.40 4.09 -5.16
N PRO A 112 -8.35 5.04 -5.27
CA PRO A 112 -9.22 5.41 -4.15
C PRO A 112 -10.04 4.22 -3.60
N LYS A 113 -10.49 3.32 -4.49
CA LYS A 113 -11.25 2.12 -4.09
C LYS A 113 -10.36 1.18 -3.28
N LEU A 114 -9.13 0.97 -3.72
CA LEU A 114 -8.18 0.08 -3.06
C LEU A 114 -7.75 0.63 -1.70
N ILE A 115 -7.49 1.93 -1.61
CA ILE A 115 -7.16 2.61 -0.34
C ILE A 115 -8.34 2.52 0.64
N THR A 116 -9.56 2.69 0.15
CA THR A 116 -10.78 2.54 0.97
C THR A 116 -10.89 1.13 1.54
N ALA A 117 -10.66 0.10 0.72
CA ALA A 117 -10.69 -1.29 1.18
C ALA A 117 -9.66 -1.56 2.30
N VAL A 118 -8.43 -1.04 2.18
CA VAL A 118 -7.42 -1.17 3.26
C VAL A 118 -7.85 -0.45 4.53
N ARG A 119 -8.44 0.74 4.40
CA ARG A 119 -8.93 1.52 5.54
C ARG A 119 -10.06 0.80 6.27
N GLU A 120 -11.02 0.24 5.54
CA GLU A 120 -12.13 -0.53 6.10
C GLU A 120 -11.62 -1.80 6.80
N ALA A 121 -10.74 -2.56 6.15
CA ALA A 121 -10.18 -3.79 6.72
C ALA A 121 -9.39 -3.57 8.02
N THR A 122 -8.89 -2.35 8.26
CA THR A 122 -8.05 -2.02 9.43
C THR A 122 -8.73 -1.09 10.44
N LYS A 123 -9.99 -0.71 10.18
CA LYS A 123 -10.75 0.27 10.96
C LYS A 123 -10.86 -0.12 12.43
N ASP A 124 -11.33 -1.34 12.71
CA ASP A 124 -11.56 -1.81 14.08
C ASP A 124 -10.28 -1.81 14.93
N ILE A 125 -9.15 -2.15 14.32
CA ILE A 125 -7.84 -2.17 14.98
C ILE A 125 -7.42 -0.74 15.34
N ARG A 126 -7.57 0.19 14.39
CA ARG A 126 -7.20 1.60 14.54
C ARG A 126 -8.12 2.36 15.51
N GLU A 127 -9.41 2.00 15.58
CA GLU A 127 -10.38 2.60 16.50
C GLU A 127 -10.18 2.14 17.95
N LYS A 128 -9.98 0.84 18.19
CA LYS A 128 -9.70 0.30 19.53
C LYS A 128 -8.48 0.96 20.17
N GLU A 129 -7.44 1.23 19.37
CA GLU A 129 -6.25 1.89 19.88
C GLU A 129 -6.49 3.36 20.28
N ARG A 130 -7.31 4.09 19.51
CA ARG A 130 -7.66 5.48 19.83
C ARG A 130 -8.46 5.60 21.13
N VAL A 131 -9.26 4.58 21.47
CA VAL A 131 -10.02 4.54 22.72
C VAL A 131 -9.10 4.29 23.92
N ASN A 132 -8.16 3.35 23.80
CA ASN A 132 -7.19 3.03 24.86
C ASN A 132 -6.30 4.23 25.24
N PHE A 133 -5.96 5.09 24.28
CA PHE A 133 -5.13 6.28 24.53
C PHE A 133 -5.88 7.45 25.18
N LYS A 134 -7.22 7.46 25.18
CA LYS A 134 -8.06 8.52 25.79
C LYS A 134 -8.50 8.20 27.23
N GLY A 135 -8.25 6.99 27.71
CA GLY A 135 -8.67 6.51 29.02
C GLY A 135 -7.56 6.39 30.07
N GLY A 136 -6.35 6.89 29.76
CA GLY A 136 -5.19 6.91 30.67
C GLY A 136 -4.86 8.30 31.17
#